data_AF-A0A073JYP8-F1
#
_entry.id   AF-A0A073JYP8-F1
#
_cell.length_a   1.000
_cell.length_b   1.000
_cell.length_c   1.000
_cell.angle_alpha   90.00
_cell.angle_beta   90.00
_cell.angle_gamma   90.00
#
_symmetry.space_group_name_H-M   'P 1'
#
loop_
_entity.id
_entity.type
_entity.pdbx_description
1 polymer ?
#
loop_
_entity_poly.entity_id
_entity_poly.type
_entity_poly.pdbx_seq_one_letter_code
_entity_poly.pdbx_strand_id
1 'polypeptide(L)' 'MIHRYEIDFSVMYNGKVTALQSAIIPALSLEDANEKLTTEVKRRLGKCDIKIDSTSLCVSDDERYNIIM' A
#
# COMPACT_ATOMS: atom_id res chain seq x y z
N MET A 1 5.89 1.36 18.07
CA MET A 1 6.37 2.57 17.38
C MET A 1 5.59 2.68 16.08
N ILE A 2 5.14 3.87 15.68
CA ILE A 2 4.42 4.05 14.41
C ILE A 2 5.46 4.29 13.32
N HIS A 3 5.38 3.48 12.27
CA HIS A 3 6.21 3.56 11.07
C HIS A 3 5.39 4.14 9.91
N ARG A 4 6.05 4.70 8.90
CA ARG A 4 5.42 5.13 7.65
C ARG A 4 5.82 4.15 6.56
N TYR A 5 4.84 3.48 5.95
CA TYR A 5 5.08 2.59 4.82
C TYR A 5 4.63 3.27 3.55
N GLU A 6 5.49 3.36 2.56
CA GLU A 6 5.08 3.68 1.20
C GLU A 6 4.79 2.37 0.48
N ILE A 7 3.59 2.25 -0.08
CA ILE A 7 3.16 1.05 -0.79
C ILE A 7 2.79 1.46 -2.21
N ASP A 8 3.47 0.85 -3.17
CA ASP A 8 3.10 0.91 -4.58
C ASP A 8 2.14 -0.23 -4.88
N PHE A 9 0.96 0.11 -5.39
CA PHE A 9 -0.09 -0.86 -5.66
C PHE A 9 -0.89 -0.50 -6.90
N SER A 10 -1.48 -1.55 -7.48
CA SER A 10 -2.45 -1.45 -8.57
C SER A 10 -3.76 -2.09 -8.10
N VAL A 11 -4.89 -1.57 -8.57
CA VAL A 11 -6.21 -2.15 -8.27
C VAL A 11 -6.70 -2.89 -9.49
N MET A 12 -7.23 -4.09 -9.29
CA MET A 12 -7.91 -4.85 -10.32
C MET A 12 -9.42 -4.85 -10.07
N TYR A 13 -10.18 -4.38 -11.05
CA TYR A 13 -11.63 -4.47 -11.04
C TYR A 13 -12.15 -4.81 -12.44
N ASN A 14 -13.13 -5.72 -12.50
CA ASN A 14 -13.73 -6.18 -13.76
C ASN A 14 -12.69 -6.66 -14.81
N GLY A 15 -11.65 -7.37 -14.34
CA GLY A 15 -10.56 -7.88 -15.18
C GLY A 15 -9.60 -6.83 -15.74
N LYS A 16 -9.72 -5.55 -15.35
CA LYS A 16 -8.81 -4.46 -15.74
C LYS A 16 -7.93 -4.07 -14.56
N VAL A 17 -6.65 -3.88 -14.84
CA VAL A 17 -5.65 -3.37 -13.87
C VAL A 17 -5.52 -1.87 -14.07
N THR A 18 -5.62 -1.10 -12.98
CA THR A 18 -5.39 0.34 -13.00
C THR A 18 -3.92 0.66 -13.17
N ALA A 19 -3.62 1.92 -13.48
CA ALA A 19 -2.26 2.42 -13.33
C ALA A 19 -1.74 2.24 -11.89
N LEU A 20 -0.42 2.17 -11.77
CA LEU A 20 0.29 2.10 -10.50
C LEU A 20 -0.02 3.36 -9.68
N GLN A 21 -0.27 3.15 -8.39
CA GLN A 21 -0.53 4.19 -7.40
C GLN A 21 0.40 3.99 -6.21
N SER A 22 0.72 5.07 -5.51
CA SER A 22 1.53 5.03 -4.30
C SER A 22 0.78 5.67 -3.14
N ALA A 23 0.87 5.07 -1.96
CA ALA A 23 0.28 5.62 -0.74
C ALA A 23 1.25 5.49 0.43
N ILE A 24 1.33 6.55 1.25
CA ILE A 24 2.06 6.52 2.52
C ILE A 24 1.07 6.22 3.65
N ILE A 25 1.27 5.11 4.34
CA ILE A 25 0.39 4.59 5.39
C ILE A 25 1.14 4.52 6.72
N PRO A 26 0.72 5.32 7.72
CA PRO A 26 1.20 5.17 9.09
C PRO A 26 0.64 3.88 9.74
N ALA A 27 1.52 3.00 10.19
CA ALA A 27 1.15 1.71 10.76
C ALA A 27 2.15 1.19 11.79
N LEU A 28 1.72 0.26 12.63
CA LEU A 28 2.57 -0.40 13.62
C LEU A 28 3.41 -1.53 13.01
N SER A 29 2.96 -2.10 11.89
CA SER A 29 3.61 -3.17 11.14
C SER A 29 3.24 -3.09 9.66
N LEU A 30 3.95 -3.84 8.82
CA LEU A 30 3.62 -4.00 7.40
C LEU A 30 2.22 -4.62 7.22
N GLU A 31 1.85 -5.59 8.06
CA GLU A 31 0.53 -6.22 8.03
C GLU A 31 -0.59 -5.21 8.32
N ASP A 32 -0.43 -4.38 9.36
CA ASP A 32 -1.36 -3.29 9.69
C ASP A 32 -1.44 -2.26 8.54
N ALA A 33 -0.32 -1.95 7.89
CA ALA A 33 -0.31 -1.07 6.72
C ALA A 33 -1.11 -1.65 5.54
N ASN A 34 -0.94 -2.94 5.26
CA ASN A 34 -1.64 -3.65 4.20
C ASN A 34 -3.15 -3.75 4.48
N GLU A 35 -3.54 -3.99 5.73
CA GLU A 35 -4.95 -4.03 6.14
C GLU A 35 -5.61 -2.66 5.98
N LYS A 36 -4.92 -1.59 6.40
CA LYS A 36 -5.37 -0.19 6.22
C LYS A 36 -5.52 0.16 4.75
N LEU A 37 -4.53 -0.16 3.91
CA LEU A 37 -4.61 0.03 2.46
C LEU A 37 -5.84 -0.68 1.90
N THR A 38 -6.00 -1.95 2.27
CA THR A 38 -7.09 -2.80 1.76
C THR A 38 -8.44 -2.25 2.13
N THR A 39 -8.61 -1.83 3.38
CA THR A 39 -9.85 -1.24 3.89
C THR A 39 -10.19 0.05 3.15
N GLU A 40 -9.22 0.94 2.97
CA GLU A 40 -9.46 2.23 2.31
C GLU A 40 -9.75 2.07 0.81
N VAL A 41 -9.02 1.19 0.11
CA VAL A 41 -9.26 0.88 -1.30
C VAL A 41 -10.65 0.28 -1.49
N LYS A 42 -11.04 -0.70 -0.67
CA LYS A 42 -12.39 -1.29 -0.72
C LYS A 42 -13.49 -0.29 -0.35
N ARG A 43 -13.24 0.62 0.60
CA ARG A 43 -14.18 1.68 0.96
C ARG A 43 -14.44 2.64 -0.21
N ARG A 44 -13.42 2.94 -1.03
CA ARG A 44 -13.52 3.86 -2.19
C ARG A 44 -14.04 3.19 -3.46
N LEU A 45 -13.59 1.97 -3.75
CA LEU A 45 -13.79 1.30 -5.04
C LEU A 45 -14.74 0.10 -4.95
N GLY A 46 -15.16 -0.29 -3.75
CA GLY A 46 -15.99 -1.48 -3.54
C GLY A 46 -15.21 -2.79 -3.72
N LYS A 47 -15.86 -3.78 -4.31
CA LYS A 47 -15.28 -5.12 -4.51
C LYS A 47 -14.20 -5.07 -5.60
N CYS A 48 -12.94 -5.14 -5.19
CA CYS A 48 -11.77 -5.15 -6.04
C CYS A 48 -10.65 -5.97 -5.41
N ASP A 49 -9.69 -6.37 -6.24
CA ASP A 49 -8.45 -7.01 -5.80
C ASP A 49 -7.31 -6.00 -5.84
N ILE A 50 -6.38 -6.14 -4.91
CA ILE A 50 -5.25 -5.22 -4.76
C ILE A 50 -3.99 -6.01 -5.04
N LYS A 51 -3.19 -5.51 -5.98
CA LYS A 51 -1.86 -6.04 -6.27
C LYS A 51 -0.85 -5.07 -5.68
N ILE A 52 -0.04 -5.54 -4.73
CA ILE A 52 1.09 -4.78 -4.20
C ILE A 52 2.29 -5.07 -5.09
N ASP A 53 2.89 -4.02 -5.64
CA ASP A 53 4.04 -4.10 -6.53
C ASP A 53 5.35 -3.85 -5.77
N SER A 54 5.34 -2.93 -4.80
CA SER A 54 6.50 -2.63 -3.96
C SER A 54 6.06 -2.15 -2.58
N THR A 55 6.93 -2.27 -1.58
CA THR A 55 6.74 -1.62 -0.29
C THR A 55 8.06 -1.13 0.27
N SER A 56 8.05 0.07 0.84
CA SER A 56 9.20 0.73 1.45
C SER A 56 8.88 1.22 2.85
N LEU A 57 9.81 1.04 3.79
CA LEU A 57 9.77 1.69 5.10
C LEU A 57 10.39 3.09 4.97
N CYS A 58 9.61 4.13 5.23
CA CYS A 58 10.07 5.51 5.27
C CYS A 58 10.62 5.82 6.68
N VAL A 59 11.93 6.03 6.78
CA VAL A 59 12.61 6.36 8.05
C VAL A 59 12.69 7.87 8.25
N SER A 60 12.87 8.61 7.17
CA SER A 60 12.81 10.08 7.11
C SER A 60 12.09 10.51 5.82
N ASP A 61 12.06 11.82 5.53
CA ASP A 61 11.44 12.30 4.29
C ASP A 61 12.26 11.88 3.04
N ASP A 62 13.57 11.68 3.17
CA ASP A 62 14.47 11.30 2.08
C ASP A 62 14.91 9.82 2.11
N GLU A 63 14.81 9.15 3.26
CA GLU A 63 15.29 7.77 3.43
C GLU A 63 14.16 6.74 3.38
N ARG A 64 14.24 5.84 2.39
CA ARG A 64 13.32 4.72 2.18
C ARG A 64 14.10 3.42 2.07
N TYR A 65 13.64 2.41 2.79
CA TYR A 65 14.20 1.05 2.73
C TYR A 65 13.17 0.12 2.09
N ASN A 66 13.49 -0.38 0.89
CA ASN A 66 12.66 -1.38 0.22
C ASN A 66 12.57 -2.64 1.07
N ILE A 67 11.34 -3.06 1.33
CA ILE A 67 11.03 -4.34 1.93
C ILE A 67 10.91 -5.34 0.80
N ILE A 68 11.82 -6.30 0.76
CA ILE A 68 11.77 -7.41 -0.20
C ILE A 68 10.68 -8.37 0.29
N MET A 69 9.61 -8.51 -0.50
CA MET A 69 8.51 -9.47 -0.28
C MET A 69 8.75 -10.78 -1.02
#